data_AF-A0A946BQ49-F1
#
_entry.id   AF-A0A946BQ49-F1
#
_cell.length_a   1.000
_cell.length_b   1.000
_cell.length_c   1.000
_cell.angle_alpha   90.00
_cell.angle_beta   90.00
_cell.angle_gamma   90.00
#
_symmetry.space_group_name_H-M   'P 1'
#
loop_
_entity.id
_entity.type
_entity.pdbx_description
1 polymer ?
#
loop_
_entity_poly.entity_id
_entity_poly.type
_entity_poly.pdbx_seq_one_letter_code
_entity_poly.pdbx_strand_id
1 'polypeptide(L)'
;LQRAVNICLGSALATIGLTVPAVLIAAELAGLQVELGLGPAEIVLLGLTLAVSIVTFVGTRTNSLQGVVHLAAFLTYIVLIFDA
;
A
#
# COMPACT_ATOMS: atom_id res chain seq x y z
N LEU A 1 12.64 8.52 13.38
CA LEU A 1 11.26 8.11 13.01
C LEU A 1 10.67 8.94 11.88
N GLN A 2 10.54 10.26 12.03
CA GLN A 2 9.93 11.14 11.01
C GLN A 2 10.53 11.00 9.60
N ARG A 3 11.86 10.93 9.46
CA ARG A 3 12.51 10.65 8.16
C ARG A 3 12.08 9.32 7.55
N ALA A 4 12.03 8.25 8.35
CA ALA A 4 11.64 6.92 7.89
C ALA A 4 10.16 6.89 7.47
N VAL A 5 9.28 7.56 8.22
CA VAL A 5 7.86 7.69 7.88
C VAL A 5 7.67 8.47 6.58
N ASN A 6 8.35 9.61 6.42
CA ASN A 6 8.29 10.39 5.18
C ASN A 6 8.81 9.60 3.98
N ILE A 7 9.87 8.79 4.13
CA ILE A 7 10.36 7.92 3.06
C ILE A 7 9.34 6.83 2.74
N CYS A 8 8.76 6.18 3.76
CA CYS A 8 7.77 5.12 3.58
C CYS A 8 6.52 5.63 2.84
N LEU A 9 5.90 6.69 3.36
CA LEU A 9 4.71 7.29 2.75
C LEU A 9 5.02 7.93 1.39
N GLY A 10 6.16 8.61 1.27
CA GLY A 10 6.60 9.20 0.00
C GLY A 10 6.85 8.14 -1.08
N SER A 11 7.45 7.00 -0.72
CA SER A 11 7.63 5.88 -1.64
C SER A 11 6.30 5.28 -2.06
N ALA A 12 5.37 5.04 -1.12
CA ALA A 12 4.05 4.50 -1.43
C ALA A 12 3.26 5.45 -2.36
N LEU A 13 3.29 6.75 -2.07
CA LEU A 13 2.67 7.77 -2.92
C LEU A 13 3.31 7.86 -4.30
N ALA A 14 4.63 7.70 -4.42
CA ALA A 14 5.31 7.66 -5.72
C ALA A 14 4.84 6.45 -6.55
N THR A 15 4.67 5.29 -5.94
CA THR A 15 4.16 4.11 -6.65
C THR A 15 2.72 4.29 -7.10
N ILE A 16 1.82 4.73 -6.20
CA ILE A 16 0.39 4.86 -6.49
C ILE A 16 0.11 6.03 -7.43
N GLY A 17 0.73 7.19 -7.19
CA GLY A 17 0.47 8.42 -7.92
C GLY A 17 1.29 8.61 -9.19
N LEU A 18 2.36 7.83 -9.38
CA LEU A 18 3.26 8.02 -10.53
C LEU A 18 3.60 6.70 -11.25
N THR A 19 4.05 5.67 -10.55
CA THR A 19 4.44 4.40 -11.21
C THR A 19 3.24 3.68 -11.83
N VAL A 20 2.14 3.52 -11.10
CA VAL A 20 0.92 2.86 -11.62
C VAL A 20 0.37 3.60 -12.84
N PRO A 21 0.14 4.93 -12.80
CA PRO A 21 -0.28 5.68 -13.99
C PRO A 21 0.71 5.61 -15.15
N ALA A 22 2.02 5.71 -14.88
CA ALA A 22 3.03 5.63 -15.94
C ALA A 22 3.01 4.28 -16.65
N VAL A 23 2.84 3.17 -15.92
CA VAL A 23 2.71 1.83 -16.50
C VAL A 23 1.42 1.70 -17.31
N LEU A 24 0.29 2.22 -16.81
CA LEU A 24 -0.99 2.20 -17.54
C LEU A 24 -0.89 2.96 -18.86
N ILE A 25 -0.31 4.16 -18.86
CA ILE A 25 -0.10 4.96 -20.07
C ILE A 25 0.85 4.22 -21.03
N ALA A 26 1.97 3.69 -20.52
CA ALA A 26 2.92 2.95 -21.36
C ALA A 26 2.30 1.70 -21.98
N ALA A 27 1.45 0.99 -21.25
CA ALA A 27 0.72 -0.18 -21.74
C ALA A 27 -0.29 0.20 -22.83
N GLU A 28 -1.05 1.28 -22.64
CA GLU A 28 -1.99 1.80 -23.63
C GLU A 28 -1.27 2.17 -24.94
N LEU A 29 -0.10 2.82 -24.85
CA LEU A 29 0.74 3.13 -26.00
C LEU A 29 1.31 1.88 -26.69
N ALA A 30 1.59 0.82 -25.92
CA ALA A 30 2.06 -0.46 -26.43
C ALA A 30 0.93 -1.35 -26.99
N GLY A 31 -0.33 -0.91 -26.89
CA GLY A 31 -1.51 -1.71 -27.28
C GLY A 31 -1.77 -2.91 -26.34
N LEU A 32 -1.19 -2.91 -25.14
CA LEU A 32 -1.42 -3.92 -24.12
C LEU A 32 -2.59 -3.50 -23.23
N GLN A 33 -3.60 -4.35 -23.12
CA GLN A 33 -4.68 -4.13 -22.16
C GLN A 33 -4.18 -4.51 -20.77
N VAL A 34 -3.87 -3.50 -19.96
CA VAL A 34 -3.51 -3.68 -18.55
C VAL A 34 -4.72 -3.31 -17.71
N GLU A 35 -5.31 -4.32 -17.09
CA GLU A 35 -6.31 -4.14 -16.05
C GLU A 35 -5.59 -4.09 -14.69
N LEU A 36 -6.06 -3.22 -13.79
CA LEU A 36 -5.64 -3.27 -12.39
C LEU A 36 -6.21 -4.56 -11.78
N GLY A 37 -5.47 -5.67 -11.94
CA GLY A 37 -5.83 -7.01 -11.48
C GLY A 37 -5.81 -7.19 -9.96
N LEU A 38 -6.08 -6.11 -9.21
CA LEU A 38 -6.28 -6.17 -7.78
C LEU A 38 -7.67 -6.74 -7.50
N GLY A 39 -7.72 -7.90 -6.84
CA GLY A 39 -8.99 -8.45 -6.39
C GLY A 39 -9.65 -7.56 -5.31
N PRO A 40 -10.95 -7.78 -5.03
CA PRO A 40 -11.67 -6.99 -4.03
C PRO A 40 -11.02 -7.04 -2.64
N ALA A 41 -10.43 -8.17 -2.25
CA ALA A 41 -9.79 -8.34 -0.95
C ALA A 41 -8.50 -7.50 -0.82
N GLU A 42 -7.71 -7.44 -1.89
CA GLU A 42 -6.47 -6.68 -1.97
C GLU A 42 -6.73 -5.18 -1.99
N ILE A 43 -7.80 -4.73 -2.65
CA ILE A 43 -8.25 -3.33 -2.60
C ILE A 43 -8.61 -2.94 -1.16
N VAL A 44 -9.38 -3.78 -0.46
CA VAL A 44 -9.75 -3.55 0.94
C VAL A 44 -8.51 -3.51 1.83
N LEU A 45 -7.57 -4.44 1.63
CA LEU A 45 -6.35 -4.50 2.42
C LEU A 45 -5.43 -3.30 2.18
N LEU A 46 -5.30 -2.84 0.94
CA LEU A 46 -4.57 -1.62 0.59
C LEU A 46 -5.18 -0.40 1.31
N GLY A 47 -6.52 -0.25 1.23
CA GLY A 47 -7.25 0.81 1.92
C GLY A 47 -7.09 0.75 3.43
N LEU A 48 -7.17 -0.46 4.01
CA LEU A 48 -6.98 -0.69 5.44
C LEU A 48 -5.55 -0.33 5.88
N THR A 49 -4.54 -0.72 5.11
CA THR A 49 -3.13 -0.41 5.40
C THR A 49 -2.88 1.10 5.40
N LEU A 50 -3.45 1.83 4.43
CA LEU A 50 -3.38 3.29 4.38
C LEU A 50 -4.09 3.93 5.57
N ALA A 51 -5.31 3.49 5.90
CA ALA A 51 -6.09 4.02 7.01
C ALA A 51 -5.37 3.82 8.36
N VAL A 52 -4.87 2.61 8.62
CA VAL A 52 -4.09 2.29 9.83
C VAL A 52 -2.82 3.14 9.88
N SER A 53 -2.12 3.33 8.74
CA SER A 53 -0.93 4.19 8.67
C SER A 53 -1.23 5.63 9.07
N ILE A 54 -2.34 6.20 8.61
CA ILE A 54 -2.77 7.55 9.00
C ILE A 54 -3.03 7.60 10.51
N VAL A 55 -3.81 6.66 11.05
CA VAL A 55 -4.13 6.62 12.50
C VAL A 55 -2.87 6.46 13.36
N THR A 56 -1.93 5.61 12.95
CA THR A 56 -0.69 5.35 13.69
C THR A 56 0.26 6.55 13.67
N PHE A 57 0.40 7.24 12.54
CA PHE A 57 1.43 8.27 12.36
C PHE A 57 0.95 9.71 12.60
N VAL A 58 -0.36 9.95 12.73
CA VAL A 58 -0.92 11.26 13.12
C VAL A 58 -0.79 11.51 14.64
N GLY A 59 -0.69 10.45 15.45
CA GLY A 59 -0.58 10.57 16.92
C GLY A 59 0.79 11.02 17.44
N THR A 60 0.80 11.63 18.63
CA THR A 60 2.02 12.15 19.30
C THR A 60 2.94 11.06 19.87
N ARG A 61 2.45 9.82 20.01
CA ARG A 61 3.20 8.69 20.60
C ARG A 61 3.08 7.46 19.71
N THR A 62 4.22 6.96 19.23
CA THR A 62 4.31 5.64 18.58
C THR A 62 4.59 4.57 19.64
N ASN A 63 3.81 3.49 19.61
CA ASN A 63 3.94 2.36 20.53
C ASN A 63 4.30 1.10 19.72
N SER A 64 5.12 0.21 20.28
CA SER A 64 5.43 -1.10 19.68
C SER A 64 4.18 -1.89 19.28
N LEU A 65 3.09 -1.75 20.06
CA LEU A 65 1.80 -2.36 19.74
C LEU A 65 1.21 -1.90 18.40
N GLN A 66 1.45 -0.65 17.99
CA GLN A 66 1.01 -0.15 16.67
C GLN A 66 1.79 -0.83 15.53
N GLY A 67 3.08 -1.08 15.73
CA GLY A 67 3.89 -1.83 14.78
C GLY A 67 3.38 -3.26 14.56
N VAL A 68 2.87 -3.91 15.62
CA VAL A 68 2.25 -5.24 15.53
C VAL A 68 1.02 -5.23 14.62
N VAL A 69 0.21 -4.16 14.65
CA VAL A 69 -0.97 -4.04 13.76
C VAL A 69 -0.54 -3.96 12.29
N HIS A 70 0.50 -3.18 11.98
CA HIS A 70 1.07 -3.11 10.63
C HIS A 70 1.64 -4.45 10.17
N LEU A 71 2.36 -5.16 11.05
CA LEU A 71 2.85 -6.51 10.76
C LEU A 71 1.72 -7.50 10.53
N ALA A 72 0.65 -7.45 11.32
CA ALA A 72 -0.51 -8.31 11.14
C ALA A 72 -1.18 -8.07 9.77
N ALA A 73 -1.39 -6.81 9.37
CA ALA A 73 -1.91 -6.48 8.04
C ALA A 73 -1.00 -6.99 6.91
N PHE A 74 0.32 -6.89 7.08
CA PHE A 74 1.29 -7.45 6.14
C PHE A 74 1.25 -8.98 6.08
N LEU A 75 1.06 -9.66 7.21
CA LEU A 75 0.85 -11.12 7.21
C LEU A 75 -0.45 -11.52 6.52
N THR A 76 -1.53 -10.75 6.72
CA THR A 76 -2.78 -10.95 5.98
C THR A 76 -2.57 -10.80 4.47
N TYR A 77 -1.76 -9.83 4.04
CA TYR A 77 -1.37 -9.69 2.62
C TYR A 77 -0.66 -10.94 2.11
N ILE A 78 0.31 -11.46 2.88
CA ILE A 78 1.04 -12.67 2.53
C ILE A 78 0.08 -13.87 2.42
N VAL A 79 -0.88 -14.03 3.33
CA VAL A 79 -1.83 -15.13 3.24
C VAL A 79 -2.72 -14.98 2.01
N LEU A 80 -3.24 -13.77 1.75
CA LEU A 80 -4.12 -13.51 0.61
C LEU A 80 -3.43 -13.76 -0.73
N ILE A 81 -2.14 -13.47 -0.88
CA ILE A 81 -1.43 -13.76 -2.15
C ILE A 81 -1.32 -15.27 -2.45
N PHE A 82 -1.46 -16.14 -1.45
CA PHE A 82 -1.42 -17.59 -1.63
C PHE A 82 -2.82 -18.24 -1.68
N ASP A 83 -3.86 -17.51 -1.29
CA ASP A 83 -5.27 -17.93 -1.33
C ASP A 83 -6.00 -17.44 -2.60
N ALA A 84 -5.43 -16.43 -3.29
CA ALA A 84 -5.85 -15.97 -4.62
C ALA A 84 -5.27 -16.85 -5.75
#